data_AF-A0A539EH93-F1
#
_entry.id   AF-A0A539EH93-F1
#
_cell.length_a   1.000
_cell.length_b   1.000
_cell.length_c   1.000
_cell.angle_alpha   90.00
_cell.angle_beta   90.00
_cell.angle_gamma   90.00
#
_symmetry.space_group_name_H-M   'P 1'
#
loop_
_entity.id
_entity.type
_entity.pdbx_description
1 polymer ?
#
loop_
_entity_poly.entity_id
_entity_poly.type
_entity_poly.pdbx_seq_one_letter_code
_entity_poly.pdbx_strand_id
1 'polypeptide(L)'
;PGSAAAGRLRLDLRAREVRARRGRSWKLVGGLTAREFDLLAALARASGAPLSREALLDVFESDAAPEAVDKSVASLRRKLGPAGRALKTVRGFGYALG
;
A
#
# COMPACT_ATOMS: atom_id res chain seq x y z
N PRO A 1 12.75 12.52 6.50
CA PRO A 1 12.30 11.14 6.17
C PRO A 1 11.59 11.08 4.80
N GLY A 2 12.23 10.48 3.79
CA GLY A 2 11.70 10.42 2.40
C GLY A 2 11.40 9.02 1.88
N SER A 3 11.72 7.96 2.65
CA SER A 3 11.56 6.57 2.21
C SER A 3 11.05 5.68 3.34
N ALA A 4 10.26 4.67 2.97
CA ALA A 4 9.76 3.63 3.86
C ALA A 4 10.04 2.25 3.26
N ALA A 5 10.27 1.24 4.11
CA ALA A 5 10.54 -0.13 3.67
C ALA A 5 9.68 -1.12 4.44
N ALA A 6 9.11 -2.09 3.73
CA ALA A 6 8.30 -3.14 4.31
C ALA A 6 8.52 -4.45 3.55
N GLY A 7 9.27 -5.36 4.17
CA GLY A 7 9.62 -6.66 3.58
C GLY A 7 10.24 -6.52 2.18
N ARG A 8 9.45 -6.87 1.15
CA ARG A 8 9.86 -6.84 -0.27
C ARG A 8 9.50 -5.55 -0.99
N LEU A 9 9.10 -4.51 -0.27
CA LEU A 9 8.71 -3.21 -0.81
C LEU A 9 9.61 -2.10 -0.28
N ARG A 10 9.95 -1.17 -1.16
CA ARG A 10 10.56 0.12 -0.85
C ARG A 10 9.69 1.19 -1.45
N LEU A 11 9.36 2.19 -0.66
CA LEU A 11 8.60 3.36 -1.08
C LEU A 11 9.50 4.58 -0.99
N ASP A 12 9.51 5.38 -2.05
CA ASP A 12 9.99 6.75 -2.02
C ASP A 12 8.77 7.67 -1.97
N LEU A 13 8.56 8.31 -0.81
CA LEU A 13 7.40 9.16 -0.56
C LEU A 13 7.52 10.52 -1.24
N ARG A 14 8.73 10.93 -1.63
CA ARG A 14 8.96 12.19 -2.35
C ARG A 14 8.77 12.01 -3.84
N ALA A 15 9.42 11.00 -4.41
CA ALA A 15 9.31 10.68 -5.84
C ALA A 15 7.99 9.98 -6.19
N ARG A 16 7.20 9.58 -5.18
CA ARG A 16 5.98 8.75 -5.33
C ARG A 16 6.24 7.45 -6.08
N GLU A 17 7.39 6.83 -5.79
CA GLU A 17 7.80 5.58 -6.42
C GLU A 17 7.66 4.40 -5.47
N VAL A 18 7.23 3.26 -6.00
CA VAL A 18 7.24 1.99 -5.28
C VAL A 18 8.16 1.03 -6.01
N ARG A 19 9.09 0.40 -5.29
CA ARG A 19 9.98 -0.63 -5.81
C ARG A 19 9.73 -1.94 -5.09
N ALA A 20 9.56 -3.00 -5.87
CA ALA A 20 9.39 -4.36 -5.37
C ALA A 20 10.63 -5.21 -5.62
N ARG A 21 10.97 -6.06 -4.66
CA ARG A 21 12.06 -7.05 -4.78
C ARG A 21 11.62 -8.17 -5.73
N ARG A 22 12.31 -8.33 -6.86
CA ARG A 22 12.17 -9.46 -7.80
C ARG A 22 13.51 -10.19 -7.91
N GLY A 23 13.60 -11.37 -7.27
CA GLY A 23 14.86 -12.08 -7.12
C GLY A 23 15.90 -11.26 -6.34
N ARG A 24 17.08 -11.05 -6.92
CA ARG A 24 18.15 -10.24 -6.31
C ARG A 24 18.00 -8.73 -6.54
N SER A 25 17.12 -8.29 -7.45
CA SER A 25 17.03 -6.89 -7.87
C SER A 25 15.76 -6.19 -7.38
N TRP A 26 15.82 -4.86 -7.25
CA TRP A 26 14.66 -4.00 -7.03
C TRP A 26 14.15 -3.50 -8.38
N LYS A 27 12.83 -3.57 -8.61
CA LYS A 27 12.19 -3.09 -9.84
C LYS A 27 11.09 -2.10 -9.50
N LEU A 28 10.98 -1.02 -10.27
CA LEU A 28 9.90 -0.06 -10.15
C LEU A 28 8.56 -0.74 -10.44
N VAL A 29 7.57 -0.46 -9.60
CA VAL A 29 6.19 -0.90 -9.77
C VAL A 29 5.47 0.20 -10.51
N GLY A 30 5.21 -0.03 -11.80
CA GLY A 30 4.50 0.91 -12.66
C GLY A 30 2.97 0.77 -12.56
N GLY A 31 2.26 1.74 -13.12
CA GLY A 31 0.81 1.70 -13.29
C GLY A 31 0.02 1.86 -11.99
N LEU A 32 0.65 2.29 -10.89
CA LEU A 32 -0.06 2.70 -9.68
C LEU A 32 -0.77 4.02 -9.93
N THR A 33 -2.05 4.09 -9.55
CA THR A 33 -2.76 5.37 -9.51
C THR A 33 -2.26 6.20 -8.33
N ALA A 34 -2.55 7.51 -8.34
CA ALA A 34 -2.23 8.38 -7.20
C ALA A 34 -2.83 7.83 -5.90
N ARG A 35 -4.09 7.43 -5.95
CA ARG A 35 -4.82 6.86 -4.80
C ARG A 35 -4.23 5.56 -4.28
N GLU A 36 -3.84 4.64 -5.17
CA GLU A 36 -3.19 3.40 -4.78
C GLU A 36 -1.83 3.68 -4.10
N PHE A 37 -1.08 4.66 -4.61
CA PHE A 37 0.16 5.09 -3.97
C PHE A 37 -0.12 5.67 -2.59
N ASP A 38 -1.09 6.57 -2.47
CA ASP A 38 -1.40 7.24 -1.19
C ASP A 38 -1.89 6.25 -0.14
N LEU A 39 -2.67 5.23 -0.53
CA LEU A 39 -3.11 4.16 0.38
C LEU A 39 -1.90 3.36 0.88
N LEU A 40 -1.00 2.97 -0.02
CA LEU A 40 0.22 2.26 0.35
C LEU A 40 1.13 3.13 1.24
N ALA A 41 1.20 4.43 0.98
CA ALA A 41 1.96 5.39 1.76
C ALA A 41 1.39 5.60 3.17
N ALA A 42 0.06 5.63 3.32
CA ALA A 42 -0.60 5.68 4.62
C ALA A 42 -0.22 4.46 5.48
N LEU A 43 -0.34 3.25 4.90
CA LEU A 43 0.07 2.01 5.57
C LEU A 43 1.57 1.97 5.88
N ALA A 44 2.41 2.51 5.00
CA ALA A 44 3.85 2.58 5.21
C ALA A 44 4.23 3.54 6.37
N ARG A 45 3.53 4.66 6.51
CA ARG A 45 3.70 5.60 7.63
C ARG A 45 3.30 4.97 8.96
N ALA A 46 2.29 4.10 8.95
CA ALA A 46 1.87 3.33 10.12
C ALA A 46 2.91 2.29 10.60
N SER A 47 4.01 2.08 9.85
CA SER A 47 5.18 1.28 10.28
C SER A 47 4.82 -0.14 10.74
N GLY A 48 3.86 -0.78 10.07
CA GLY A 48 3.38 -2.12 10.39
C GLY A 48 2.19 -2.17 11.35
N ALA A 49 1.84 -1.06 11.99
CA ALA A 49 0.57 -0.95 12.70
C ALA A 49 -0.59 -1.06 11.70
N PRO A 50 -1.66 -1.81 12.02
CA PRO A 50 -2.81 -1.89 11.16
C PRO A 50 -3.57 -0.56 11.15
N LEU A 51 -4.09 -0.19 10.00
CA LEU A 51 -5.06 0.88 9.82
C LEU A 51 -6.43 0.26 9.54
N SER A 52 -7.48 0.83 10.15
CA SER A 52 -8.85 0.41 9.90
C SER A 52 -9.29 0.80 8.48
N ARG A 53 -10.39 0.22 7.99
CA ARG A 53 -10.91 0.62 6.67
C ARG A 53 -11.35 2.07 6.67
N GLU A 54 -11.97 2.50 7.75
CA GLU A 54 -12.45 3.86 7.97
C GLU A 54 -11.28 4.84 7.94
N ALA A 55 -10.18 4.55 8.65
CA ALA A 55 -8.98 5.39 8.60
C ALA A 55 -8.32 5.42 7.21
N LEU A 56 -8.45 4.34 6.43
CA LEU A 56 -7.93 4.29 5.06
C LEU A 56 -8.83 5.00 4.05
N LEU A 57 -10.10 5.29 4.41
CA LEU A 57 -11.00 6.07 3.57
C LEU A 57 -10.60 7.53 3.47
N ASP A 58 -9.85 8.07 4.44
CA ASP A 58 -9.32 9.44 4.40
C ASP A 58 -8.43 9.71 3.17
N VAL A 59 -7.96 8.66 2.51
CA VAL A 59 -7.17 8.73 1.27
C VAL A 59 -8.06 8.82 0.01
N PHE A 60 -9.35 8.60 0.16
CA PHE A 60 -10.35 8.64 -0.89
C PHE A 60 -11.08 9.98 -0.87
N GLU A 61 -11.74 10.32 -1.97
CA GLU A 61 -12.60 11.49 -2.02
C GLU A 61 -13.82 11.28 -1.11
N SER A 62 -14.43 12.38 -0.67
CA SER A 62 -15.67 12.38 0.12
C SER A 62 -16.71 11.44 -0.51
N ASP A 63 -17.38 10.63 0.32
CA ASP A 63 -18.39 9.61 -0.04
C ASP A 63 -17.87 8.23 -0.49
N ALA A 64 -16.57 7.94 -0.39
CA ALA A 64 -16.08 6.59 -0.60
C ALA A 64 -16.54 5.63 0.53
N ALA A 65 -17.03 4.46 0.14
CA ALA A 65 -17.42 3.39 1.06
C ALA A 65 -16.22 2.44 1.34
N PRO A 66 -16.18 1.74 2.50
CA PRO A 66 -15.08 0.84 2.88
C PRO A 66 -14.67 -0.18 1.80
N GLU A 67 -15.60 -0.61 0.96
CA GLU A 67 -15.36 -1.53 -0.16
C GLU A 67 -14.39 -0.94 -1.20
N ALA A 68 -14.30 0.38 -1.30
CA ALA A 68 -13.33 1.07 -2.16
C ALA A 68 -11.89 0.81 -1.69
N VAL A 69 -11.67 0.74 -0.37
CA VAL A 69 -10.38 0.36 0.23
C VAL A 69 -10.03 -1.06 -0.18
N ASP A 70 -10.97 -2.00 -0.02
CA ASP A 70 -10.76 -3.40 -0.37
C ASP A 70 -10.43 -3.59 -1.87
N LYS A 71 -11.14 -2.88 -2.76
CA LYS A 71 -10.88 -2.87 -4.22
C LYS A 71 -9.49 -2.32 -4.54
N SER A 72 -9.12 -1.20 -3.92
CA SER A 72 -7.78 -0.61 -4.07
C SER A 72 -6.68 -1.55 -3.58
N VAL A 73 -6.87 -2.21 -2.44
CA VAL A 73 -5.92 -3.21 -1.90
C VAL A 73 -5.80 -4.41 -2.83
N ALA A 74 -6.92 -4.92 -3.37
CA ALA A 74 -6.89 -6.02 -4.34
C ALA A 74 -6.13 -5.63 -5.62
N SER A 75 -6.37 -4.43 -6.15
CA SER A 75 -5.65 -3.90 -7.30
C SER A 75 -4.16 -3.74 -7.02
N LEU A 76 -3.80 -3.16 -5.87
CA LEU A 76 -2.41 -3.04 -5.40
C LEU A 76 -1.71 -4.39 -5.33
N ARG A 77 -2.33 -5.40 -4.70
CA ARG A 77 -1.76 -6.75 -4.61
C ARG A 77 -1.45 -7.33 -5.99
N ARG A 78 -2.34 -7.13 -6.96
CA ARG A 78 -2.13 -7.54 -8.35
C ARG A 78 -0.94 -6.81 -8.99
N LYS A 79 -0.87 -5.48 -8.86
CA LYS A 79 0.19 -4.64 -9.44
C LYS A 79 1.57 -4.89 -8.80
N LEU A 80 1.61 -5.12 -7.48
CA LEU A 80 2.82 -5.44 -6.72
C LEU A 80 3.30 -6.89 -6.97
N GLY A 81 2.43 -7.76 -7.52
CA GLY A 81 2.73 -9.16 -7.79
C GLY A 81 3.11 -9.91 -6.49
N PRO A 82 4.19 -10.72 -6.48
CA PRO A 82 4.60 -11.46 -5.29
C PRO A 82 4.87 -10.58 -4.05
N ALA A 83 5.28 -9.31 -4.26
CA ALA A 83 5.50 -8.37 -3.16
C ALA A 83 4.19 -7.84 -2.55
N GLY A 84 3.05 -8.04 -3.21
CA GLY A 84 1.72 -7.74 -2.67
C GLY A 84 1.39 -8.51 -1.38
N ARG A 85 2.13 -9.58 -1.06
CA ARG A 85 2.03 -10.29 0.22
C ARG A 85 2.39 -9.43 1.44
N ALA A 86 3.12 -8.33 1.23
CA ALA A 86 3.41 -7.35 2.29
C ALA A 86 2.15 -6.55 2.72
N LEU A 87 1.11 -6.51 1.88
CA LEU A 87 -0.20 -5.98 2.27
C LEU A 87 -0.96 -7.07 3.02
N LYS A 88 -0.95 -7.01 4.35
CA LYS A 88 -1.58 -7.97 5.24
C LYS A 88 -3.00 -7.54 5.57
N THR A 89 -3.93 -8.50 5.53
CA THR A 89 -5.30 -8.28 6.04
C THR A 89 -5.31 -8.59 7.54
N VAL A 90 -5.78 -7.64 8.35
CA VAL A 90 -6.09 -7.88 9.76
C VAL A 90 -7.60 -8.07 9.86
N ARG A 91 -8.02 -9.33 10.03
CA ARG A 91 -9.42 -9.76 9.97
C ARG A 91 -10.26 -8.99 11.00
N GLY A 92 -11.39 -8.45 10.57
CA GLY A 92 -12.28 -7.63 11.41
C GLY A 92 -11.80 -6.20 11.67
N PHE A 93 -10.62 -5.79 11.18
CA PHE A 93 -10.07 -4.46 11.44
C PHE A 93 -9.75 -3.70 10.14
N GLY A 94 -8.84 -4.22 9.32
CA GLY A 94 -8.37 -3.50 8.13
C GLY A 94 -7.09 -4.08 7.56
N TYR A 95 -6.10 -3.22 7.30
CA TYR A 95 -4.88 -3.58 6.58
C TYR A 95 -3.63 -3.07 7.27
N ALA A 96 -2.53 -3.80 7.11
CA ALA A 96 -1.21 -3.42 7.58
C ALA A 96 -0.18 -3.65 6.46
N LEU A 97 0.95 -2.93 6.54
CA LEU A 97 2.09 -3.15 5.66
C LEU A 97 3.25 -3.77 6.43
N GLY A 98 3.64 -5.01 6.09
CA GLY A 98 4.79 -5.70 6.70
C GLY A 98 4.87 -7.18 6.41
#